data_AF-A0A9P0BIC4-F1
#
_entry.id   AF-A0A9P0BIC4-F1
#
_cell.length_a   1.000
_cell.length_b   1.000
_cell.length_c   1.000
_cell.angle_alpha   90.00
_cell.angle_beta   90.00
_cell.angle_gamma   90.00
#
_symmetry.space_group_name_H-M   'P 1'
#
loop_
_entity.id
_entity.type
_entity.pdbx_description
1 polymer ?
#
loop_
_entity_poly.entity_id
_entity_poly.type
_entity_poly.pdbx_seq_one_letter_code
_entity_poly.pdbx_strand_id
1 'polypeptide(L)'
;ASVPNRPKESKLKKFVNSRIPITEWLPKYTKNDIVADFIAGLTVGLTMMPQSIAYAGLAGLSPQYGLYTAFIGSFTYIFFGTIKEVSIGPTSLMAIITQSYVDGLPIECVVLLTFMAGVVELLMGVFRLGFLVEFISSPITSGFTSASALIIILAQLKPLLGIKSHSHHFLMMVIEIFENISETRLPDVSLGVGCIIFLFAIKRISRIQTRNRNLRKSLWFLGISKNAICVFLTSLLGIYLHEWRGGAPFKLTGEVVQGLPSFSFPNLTAVIDDKPVNFKGMLESLGWGVIVVPFVAVLANVAIAKSYGEVA
;
A
#
# COMPACT_ATOMS: atom_id res chain seq x y z
N ALA A 1 -43.74 -5.70 -32.08
CA ALA A 1 -43.23 -6.41 -30.89
C ALA A 1 -43.11 -5.39 -29.76
N SER A 2 -43.87 -5.61 -28.69
CA SER A 2 -43.92 -4.74 -27.50
C SER A 2 -42.55 -4.71 -26.82
N VAL A 3 -42.00 -3.50 -26.68
CA VAL A 3 -40.83 -3.25 -25.84
C VAL A 3 -41.18 -3.68 -24.40
N PRO A 4 -40.45 -4.62 -23.78
CA PRO A 4 -40.78 -5.05 -22.44
C PRO A 4 -40.57 -3.89 -21.47
N ASN A 5 -41.65 -3.54 -20.79
CA ASN A 5 -41.78 -2.47 -19.83
C ASN A 5 -40.86 -2.76 -18.63
N ARG A 6 -39.62 -2.24 -18.65
CA ARG A 6 -38.72 -2.34 -17.49
C ARG A 6 -39.39 -1.62 -16.31
N PRO A 7 -39.54 -2.25 -15.12
CA PRO A 7 -40.16 -1.59 -13.99
C PRO A 7 -39.38 -0.30 -13.68
N LYS A 8 -40.11 0.81 -13.48
CA LYS A 8 -39.56 2.10 -13.07
C LYS A 8 -38.89 1.92 -11.71
N GLU A 9 -37.62 1.51 -11.70
CA GLU A 9 -36.80 1.56 -10.49
C GLU A 9 -36.86 2.98 -9.92
N SER A 10 -37.18 3.10 -8.63
CA SER A 10 -37.30 4.40 -7.99
C SER A 10 -35.97 5.16 -8.15
N LYS A 11 -36.04 6.46 -8.44
CA LYS A 11 -34.85 7.32 -8.58
C LYS A 11 -33.91 7.20 -7.37
N LEU A 12 -34.47 6.94 -6.19
CA LEU A 12 -33.76 6.69 -4.95
C LEU A 12 -32.93 5.38 -5.01
N LYS A 13 -33.50 4.28 -5.51
CA LYS A 13 -32.78 3.01 -5.64
C LYS A 13 -31.61 3.11 -6.62
N LYS A 14 -31.77 3.83 -7.73
CA LYS A 14 -30.68 4.10 -8.67
C LYS A 14 -29.58 4.98 -8.08
N PHE A 15 -29.96 5.97 -7.26
CA PHE A 15 -29.00 6.84 -6.58
C PHE A 15 -28.23 6.11 -5.48
N VAL A 16 -28.89 5.24 -4.72
CA VAL A 16 -28.24 4.42 -3.69
C VAL A 16 -27.30 3.40 -4.34
N ASN A 17 -27.75 2.68 -5.38
CA ASN A 17 -26.91 1.71 -6.08
C ASN A 17 -25.68 2.34 -6.75
N SER A 18 -25.76 3.60 -7.20
CA SER A 18 -24.60 4.28 -7.80
C SER A 18 -23.59 4.82 -6.79
N ARG A 19 -23.98 4.99 -5.51
CA ARG A 19 -23.11 5.52 -4.44
C ARG A 19 -22.60 4.44 -3.49
N ILE A 20 -23.34 3.35 -3.32
CA ILE A 20 -22.97 2.24 -2.46
C ILE A 20 -23.10 0.94 -3.28
N PRO A 21 -22.10 0.59 -4.09
CA PRO A 21 -22.17 -0.55 -5.02
C PRO A 21 -22.49 -1.89 -4.34
N ILE A 22 -22.25 -2.01 -3.02
CA ILE A 22 -22.58 -3.20 -2.22
C ILE A 22 -24.02 -3.66 -2.38
N THR A 23 -24.97 -2.74 -2.54
CA THR A 23 -26.39 -3.07 -2.64
C THR A 23 -26.76 -3.73 -3.96
N GLU A 24 -25.89 -3.63 -4.97
CA GLU A 24 -26.11 -4.27 -6.27
C GLU A 24 -25.48 -5.66 -6.36
N TRP A 25 -24.26 -5.84 -5.84
CA TRP A 25 -23.54 -7.11 -6.00
C TRP A 25 -23.84 -8.12 -4.90
N LEU A 26 -24.06 -7.68 -3.65
CA LEU A 26 -24.30 -8.57 -2.52
C LEU A 26 -25.53 -9.47 -2.71
N PRO A 27 -26.67 -9.00 -3.27
CA PRO A 27 -27.82 -9.87 -3.52
C PRO A 27 -27.61 -10.93 -4.61
N LYS A 28 -26.62 -10.73 -5.49
CA LYS A 28 -26.30 -11.65 -6.60
C LYS A 28 -25.23 -12.68 -6.21
N TYR A 29 -24.76 -12.64 -4.97
CA TYR A 29 -23.61 -13.40 -4.49
C TYR A 29 -23.97 -14.86 -4.19
N THR A 30 -23.22 -15.81 -4.76
CA THR A 30 -23.51 -17.24 -4.66
C THR A 30 -22.59 -17.97 -3.68
N LYS A 31 -22.94 -19.20 -3.29
CA LYS A 31 -22.11 -20.03 -2.39
C LYS A 31 -20.76 -20.42 -3.00
N ASN A 32 -20.69 -20.55 -4.33
CA ASN A 32 -19.42 -20.84 -5.01
C ASN A 32 -18.48 -19.64 -4.95
N ASP A 33 -19.04 -18.42 -5.00
CA ASP A 33 -18.27 -17.18 -4.88
C ASP A 33 -17.63 -17.07 -3.49
N ILE A 34 -18.35 -17.45 -2.41
CA ILE A 34 -17.79 -17.48 -1.05
C ILE A 34 -16.50 -18.31 -0.98
N VAL A 35 -16.50 -19.52 -1.56
CA VAL A 35 -15.34 -20.41 -1.50
C VAL A 35 -14.19 -19.87 -2.34
N ALA A 36 -14.50 -19.36 -3.54
CA ALA A 36 -13.50 -18.77 -4.43
C ALA A 36 -12.87 -17.52 -3.80
N ASP A 37 -13.68 -16.62 -3.25
CA ASP A 37 -13.23 -15.37 -2.64
C ASP A 37 -12.54 -15.61 -1.30
N PHE A 38 -12.90 -16.64 -0.54
CA PHE A 38 -12.17 -17.01 0.67
C PHE A 38 -10.73 -17.44 0.33
N ILE A 39 -10.57 -18.29 -0.70
CA ILE A 39 -9.23 -18.74 -1.15
C ILE A 39 -8.44 -17.55 -1.71
N ALA A 40 -9.07 -16.70 -2.52
CA ALA A 40 -8.44 -15.51 -3.08
C ALA A 40 -8.04 -14.52 -1.98
N GLY A 41 -8.95 -14.23 -1.05
CA GLY A 41 -8.76 -13.33 0.09
C GLY A 41 -7.67 -13.80 1.04
N LEU A 42 -7.61 -15.09 1.36
CA LEU A 42 -6.50 -15.66 2.15
C LEU A 42 -5.16 -15.43 1.45
N THR A 43 -5.12 -15.64 0.14
CA THR A 43 -3.90 -15.52 -0.66
C THR A 43 -3.44 -14.07 -0.79
N VAL A 44 -4.37 -13.14 -1.03
CA VAL A 44 -4.11 -11.69 -1.06
C VAL A 44 -3.68 -11.21 0.32
N GLY A 45 -4.37 -11.62 1.39
CA GLY A 45 -4.05 -11.27 2.77
C GLY A 45 -2.63 -11.70 3.18
N LEU A 46 -2.26 -12.96 2.91
CA LEU A 46 -0.91 -13.48 3.16
C LEU A 46 0.18 -12.69 2.41
N THR A 47 -0.16 -12.12 1.26
CA THR A 47 0.76 -11.26 0.49
C THR A 47 0.80 -9.84 1.03
N MET A 48 -0.36 -9.31 1.42
CA MET A 48 -0.52 -7.92 1.84
C MET A 48 0.03 -7.67 3.24
N MET A 49 0.02 -8.65 4.14
CA MET A 49 0.58 -8.51 5.49
C MET A 49 2.06 -8.08 5.53
N PRO A 50 3.01 -8.83 4.93
CA PRO A 50 4.41 -8.43 4.95
C PRO A 50 4.66 -7.15 4.15
N GLN A 51 3.93 -6.95 3.06
CA GLN A 51 4.00 -5.73 2.25
C GLN A 51 3.61 -4.49 3.06
N SER A 52 2.56 -4.59 3.86
CA SER A 52 2.06 -3.48 4.68
C SER A 52 3.03 -3.14 5.81
N ILE A 53 3.63 -4.14 6.44
CA ILE A 53 4.69 -3.95 7.45
C ILE A 53 5.89 -3.21 6.84
N ALA A 54 6.34 -3.63 5.66
CA ALA A 54 7.44 -2.96 4.97
C ALA A 54 7.10 -1.51 4.62
N TYR A 55 5.88 -1.23 4.18
CA TYR A 55 5.45 0.12 3.81
C TYR A 55 5.28 1.04 5.01
N ALA A 56 4.89 0.53 6.17
CA ALA A 56 4.92 1.32 7.41
C ALA A 56 6.34 1.81 7.71
N GLY A 57 7.34 0.93 7.54
CA GLY A 57 8.75 1.29 7.69
C GLY A 57 9.23 2.34 6.69
N LEU A 58 8.74 2.31 5.43
CA LEU A 58 9.02 3.37 4.44
C LEU A 58 8.36 4.70 4.81
N ALA A 59 7.23 4.65 5.53
CA ALA A 59 6.54 5.80 6.07
C ALA A 59 7.13 6.27 7.42
N GLY A 60 8.28 5.73 7.86
CA GLY A 60 8.86 6.07 9.16
C GLY A 60 8.01 5.66 10.38
N LEU A 61 6.99 4.81 10.18
CA LEU A 61 6.03 4.41 11.21
C LEU A 61 6.28 3.01 11.75
N SER A 62 5.75 2.75 12.95
CA SER A 62 5.71 1.39 13.50
C SER A 62 4.93 0.43 12.60
N PRO A 63 5.32 -0.86 12.50
CA PRO A 63 4.68 -1.85 11.64
C PRO A 63 3.15 -1.94 11.72
N GLN A 64 2.58 -1.72 12.91
CA GLN A 64 1.15 -1.77 13.16
C GLN A 64 0.33 -0.80 12.29
N TYR A 65 0.86 0.39 11.98
CA TYR A 65 0.16 1.37 11.14
C TYR A 65 -0.06 0.85 9.72
N GLY A 66 0.88 0.07 9.19
CA GLY A 66 0.71 -0.60 7.90
C GLY A 66 -0.43 -1.62 7.93
N LEU A 67 -0.45 -2.46 8.98
CA LEU A 67 -1.50 -3.47 9.16
C LEU A 67 -2.88 -2.83 9.35
N TYR A 68 -2.97 -1.75 10.14
CA TYR A 68 -4.22 -1.00 10.33
C TYR A 68 -4.70 -0.38 9.02
N THR A 69 -3.81 0.22 8.24
CA THR A 69 -4.14 0.81 6.94
C THR A 69 -4.64 -0.24 5.96
N ALA A 70 -4.01 -1.41 5.90
CA ALA A 70 -4.43 -2.51 5.05
C ALA A 70 -5.82 -3.03 5.43
N PHE A 71 -6.07 -3.19 6.73
CA PHE A 71 -7.36 -3.66 7.24
C PHE A 71 -8.49 -2.66 7.00
N ILE A 72 -8.32 -1.40 7.43
CA ILE A 72 -9.35 -0.36 7.30
C ILE A 72 -9.59 0.01 5.84
N GLY A 73 -8.54 0.07 5.01
CA GLY A 73 -8.65 0.35 3.58
C GLY A 73 -9.48 -0.71 2.85
N SER A 74 -9.16 -1.98 3.07
CA SER A 74 -9.92 -3.10 2.48
C SER A 74 -11.35 -3.15 3.00
N PHE A 75 -11.57 -2.96 4.30
CA PHE A 75 -12.92 -2.94 4.89
C PHE A 75 -13.79 -1.82 4.33
N THR A 76 -13.24 -0.61 4.19
CA THR A 76 -13.95 0.53 3.61
C THR A 76 -14.30 0.30 2.15
N TYR A 77 -13.41 -0.35 1.39
CA TYR A 77 -13.63 -0.66 -0.02
C TYR A 77 -14.77 -1.68 -0.27
N ILE A 78 -15.14 -2.51 0.71
CA ILE A 78 -16.31 -3.41 0.59
C ILE A 78 -17.59 -2.61 0.30
N PHE A 79 -17.74 -1.44 0.91
CA PHE A 79 -18.95 -0.63 0.81
C PHE A 79 -18.96 0.30 -0.40
N PHE A 80 -17.82 0.93 -0.68
CA PHE A 80 -17.70 2.00 -1.69
C PHE A 80 -16.96 1.58 -2.96
N GLY A 81 -16.40 0.37 -2.98
CA GLY A 81 -15.61 -0.13 -4.10
C GLY A 81 -16.45 -0.37 -5.34
N THR A 82 -15.92 0.09 -6.48
CA THR A 82 -16.57 -0.02 -7.78
C THR A 82 -16.06 -1.23 -8.58
N ILE A 83 -14.81 -1.64 -8.38
CA ILE A 83 -14.17 -2.77 -9.06
C ILE A 83 -13.97 -3.89 -8.04
N LYS A 84 -14.49 -5.09 -8.31
CA LYS A 84 -14.49 -6.19 -7.32
C LYS A 84 -13.11 -6.81 -7.12
N GLU A 85 -12.26 -6.73 -8.12
CA GLU A 85 -10.94 -7.36 -8.17
C GLU A 85 -9.85 -6.49 -7.53
N VAL A 86 -10.14 -5.21 -7.25
CA VAL A 86 -9.16 -4.28 -6.67
C VAL A 86 -9.14 -4.42 -5.16
N SER A 87 -7.95 -4.67 -4.61
CA SER A 87 -7.70 -4.63 -3.17
C SER A 87 -7.03 -3.31 -2.80
N ILE A 88 -7.65 -2.53 -1.92
CA ILE A 88 -7.07 -1.29 -1.39
C ILE A 88 -6.24 -1.59 -0.14
N GLY A 89 -5.02 -1.07 -0.13
CA GLY A 89 -4.10 -1.14 1.00
C GLY A 89 -3.01 -0.08 0.89
N PRO A 90 -2.03 -0.08 1.80
CA PRO A 90 -0.90 0.84 1.73
C PRO A 90 -0.08 0.59 0.46
N THR A 91 0.53 1.63 -0.08
CA THR A 91 1.42 1.56 -1.26
C THR A 91 2.77 2.20 -0.95
N SER A 92 3.84 1.70 -1.58
CA SER A 92 5.19 2.26 -1.38
C SER A 92 5.25 3.75 -1.68
N LEU A 93 4.57 4.19 -2.75
CA LEU A 93 4.60 5.58 -3.18
C LEU A 93 3.96 6.50 -2.13
N MET A 94 2.78 6.15 -1.62
CA MET A 94 2.11 6.96 -0.59
C MET A 94 2.90 6.96 0.70
N ALA A 95 3.52 5.85 1.08
CA ALA A 95 4.38 5.78 2.25
C ALA A 95 5.56 6.77 2.17
N ILE A 96 6.27 6.79 1.03
CA ILE A 96 7.41 7.68 0.81
C ILE A 96 6.98 9.15 0.77
N ILE A 97 5.89 9.47 0.06
CA ILE A 97 5.38 10.85 -0.03
C ILE A 97 4.92 11.33 1.35
N THR A 98 4.19 10.50 2.09
CA THR A 98 3.76 10.83 3.46
C THR A 98 4.98 11.14 4.32
N GLN A 99 6.00 10.28 4.30
CA GLN A 99 7.22 10.49 5.07
C GLN A 99 7.94 11.78 4.69
N SER A 100 7.97 12.16 3.40
CA SER A 100 8.63 13.42 2.98
C SER A 100 8.01 14.69 3.57
N TYR A 101 6.77 14.64 4.06
CA TYR A 101 6.07 15.77 4.69
C TYR A 101 6.01 15.68 6.21
N VAL A 102 6.26 14.51 6.79
CA VAL A 102 6.12 14.27 8.24
C VAL A 102 7.41 13.83 8.91
N ASP A 103 8.53 13.88 8.18
CA ASP A 103 9.83 13.51 8.70
C ASP A 103 10.19 14.36 9.94
N GLY A 104 10.54 13.68 11.03
CA GLY A 104 10.80 14.33 12.34
C GLY A 104 9.57 14.90 13.05
N LEU A 105 8.36 14.78 12.50
CA LEU A 105 7.13 15.21 13.15
C LEU A 105 6.53 14.09 14.03
N PRO A 106 5.77 14.47 15.07
CA PRO A 106 5.10 13.50 15.93
C PRO A 106 3.96 12.80 15.18
N ILE A 107 3.54 11.63 15.69
CA ILE A 107 2.56 10.77 15.04
C ILE A 107 1.20 11.45 14.81
N GLU A 108 0.84 12.40 15.67
CA GLU A 108 -0.37 13.21 15.57
C GLU A 108 -0.41 13.98 14.24
N CYS A 109 0.74 14.47 13.74
CA CYS A 109 0.84 15.15 12.45
C CYS A 109 0.59 14.18 11.28
N VAL A 110 1.04 12.93 11.39
CA VAL A 110 0.83 11.90 10.37
C VAL A 110 -0.64 11.51 10.27
N VAL A 111 -1.28 11.32 11.43
CA VAL A 111 -2.72 11.04 11.52
C VAL A 111 -3.52 12.24 10.99
N LEU A 112 -3.13 13.46 11.33
CA LEU A 112 -3.78 14.68 10.84
C LEU A 112 -3.64 14.84 9.33
N LEU A 113 -2.43 14.64 8.77
CA LEU A 113 -2.19 14.69 7.33
C LEU A 113 -3.07 13.68 6.59
N THR A 114 -3.10 12.44 7.06
CA THR A 114 -3.92 11.37 6.47
C THR A 114 -5.42 11.69 6.54
N PHE A 115 -5.87 12.23 7.67
CA PHE A 115 -7.25 12.68 7.84
C PHE A 115 -7.62 13.81 6.87
N MET A 116 -6.76 14.83 6.78
CA MET A 116 -6.97 15.95 5.87
C MET A 116 -6.93 15.53 4.40
N ALA A 117 -6.05 14.60 4.03
CA ALA A 117 -6.04 14.00 2.70
C ALA A 117 -7.39 13.35 2.38
N GLY A 118 -7.94 12.54 3.29
CA GLY A 118 -9.27 11.95 3.13
C GLY A 118 -10.39 12.99 3.01
N VAL A 119 -10.33 14.09 3.77
CA VAL A 119 -11.27 15.20 3.65
C VAL A 119 -11.18 15.85 2.26
N VAL A 120 -9.97 16.12 1.76
CA VAL A 120 -9.76 16.71 0.43
C VAL A 120 -10.27 15.77 -0.66
N GLU A 121 -9.96 14.47 -0.60
CA GLU A 121 -10.46 13.47 -1.55
C GLU A 121 -11.99 13.37 -1.53
N LEU A 122 -12.59 13.42 -0.33
CA LEU A 122 -14.04 13.43 -0.17
C LEU A 122 -14.65 14.67 -0.81
N LEU A 123 -14.06 15.85 -0.59
CA LEU A 123 -14.49 17.09 -1.22
C LEU A 123 -14.36 17.00 -2.75
N MET A 124 -13.25 16.48 -3.27
CA MET A 124 -13.08 16.24 -4.71
C MET A 124 -14.19 15.34 -5.26
N GLY A 125 -14.56 14.27 -4.53
CA GLY A 125 -15.67 13.39 -4.89
C GLY A 125 -17.05 14.05 -4.83
N VAL A 126 -17.31 14.87 -3.82
CA VAL A 126 -18.58 15.62 -3.63
C VAL A 126 -18.76 16.65 -4.74
N PHE A 127 -17.72 17.43 -5.04
CA PHE A 127 -17.70 18.39 -6.14
C PHE A 127 -17.61 17.75 -7.53
N ARG A 128 -17.57 16.41 -7.60
CA ARG A 128 -17.45 15.63 -8.84
C ARG A 128 -16.25 16.06 -9.68
N LEU A 129 -15.14 16.38 -9.03
CA LEU A 129 -13.87 16.71 -9.67
C LEU A 129 -13.22 15.51 -10.36
N GLY A 130 -13.91 14.37 -10.46
CA GLY A 130 -13.52 13.25 -11.31
C GLY A 130 -13.36 13.63 -12.79
N PHE A 131 -13.96 14.72 -13.27
CA PHE A 131 -13.66 15.21 -14.62
C PHE A 131 -12.20 15.69 -14.76
N LEU A 132 -11.55 16.15 -13.68
CA LEU A 132 -10.13 16.53 -13.70
C LEU A 132 -9.24 15.34 -14.03
N VAL A 133 -9.68 14.14 -13.65
CA VAL A 133 -9.00 12.89 -13.97
C VAL A 133 -8.99 12.60 -15.46
N GLU A 134 -10.06 12.97 -16.18
CA GLU A 134 -10.16 12.79 -17.62
C GLU A 134 -9.16 13.67 -18.39
N PHE A 135 -8.77 14.81 -17.82
CA PHE A 135 -7.72 15.68 -18.37
C PHE A 135 -6.30 15.16 -18.16
N ILE A 136 -6.10 14.10 -17.38
CA ILE A 136 -4.80 13.45 -17.23
C ILE A 136 -4.53 12.60 -18.47
N SER A 137 -3.72 13.16 -19.37
CA SER A 137 -3.30 12.49 -20.60
C SER A 137 -2.45 11.25 -20.30
N SER A 138 -2.46 10.28 -21.21
CA SER A 138 -1.60 9.08 -21.11
C SER A 138 -0.10 9.41 -20.93
N PRO A 139 0.47 10.42 -21.62
CA PRO A 139 1.84 10.87 -21.36
C PRO A 139 2.12 11.31 -19.92
N ILE A 140 1.17 11.99 -19.26
CA ILE A 140 1.32 12.43 -17.86
C ILE A 140 1.34 11.21 -16.94
N THR A 141 0.41 10.28 -17.11
CA THR A 141 0.37 9.04 -16.32
C THR A 141 1.64 8.20 -16.51
N SER A 142 2.14 8.11 -17.73
CA SER A 142 3.39 7.40 -18.05
C SER A 142 4.61 8.05 -17.39
N GLY A 143 4.73 9.38 -17.48
CA GLY A 143 5.80 10.15 -16.82
C GLY A 143 5.75 10.00 -15.29
N PHE A 144 4.56 10.13 -14.70
CA PHE A 144 4.33 9.92 -13.27
C PHE A 144 4.71 8.50 -12.82
N THR A 145 4.30 7.47 -13.57
CA THR A 145 4.60 6.07 -13.24
C THR A 145 6.11 5.80 -13.32
N SER A 146 6.79 6.36 -14.32
CA SER A 146 8.24 6.22 -14.49
C SER A 146 9.02 6.91 -13.37
N ALA A 147 8.65 8.14 -13.01
CA ALA A 147 9.26 8.86 -11.89
C ALA A 147 9.01 8.13 -10.55
N SER A 148 7.78 7.66 -10.32
CA SER A 148 7.40 6.89 -9.14
C SER A 148 8.22 5.61 -9.03
N ALA A 149 8.43 4.89 -10.14
CA ALA A 149 9.25 3.69 -10.17
C ALA A 149 10.71 3.96 -9.74
N LEU A 150 11.32 5.05 -10.23
CA LEU A 150 12.68 5.44 -9.83
C LEU A 150 12.76 5.79 -8.34
N ILE A 151 11.79 6.56 -7.82
CA ILE A 151 11.70 6.90 -6.40
C ILE A 151 11.59 5.63 -5.54
N ILE A 152 10.72 4.69 -5.93
CA ILE A 152 10.54 3.43 -5.21
C ILE A 152 11.83 2.62 -5.21
N ILE A 153 12.53 2.51 -6.35
CA ILE A 153 13.81 1.77 -6.44
C ILE A 153 14.85 2.36 -5.49
N LEU A 154 15.03 3.69 -5.48
CA LEU A 154 15.97 4.35 -4.58
C LEU A 154 15.58 4.18 -3.11
N ALA A 155 14.29 4.30 -2.79
CA ALA A 155 13.79 4.11 -1.43
C ALA A 155 13.99 2.67 -0.93
N GLN A 156 13.94 1.67 -1.81
CA GLN A 156 14.24 0.27 -1.46
C GLN A 156 15.74 -0.04 -1.43
N LEU A 157 16.58 0.72 -2.14
CA LEU A 157 18.02 0.46 -2.18
C LEU A 157 18.67 0.70 -0.81
N LYS A 158 18.20 1.68 -0.04
CA LYS A 158 18.70 1.98 1.31
C LYS A 158 18.51 0.83 2.32
N PRO A 159 17.28 0.29 2.54
CA PRO A 159 17.10 -0.86 3.41
C PRO A 159 17.78 -2.12 2.86
N LEU A 160 17.95 -2.25 1.54
CA LEU A 160 18.69 -3.35 0.93
C LEU A 160 20.19 -3.31 1.29
N LEU A 161 20.80 -2.12 1.32
CA LEU A 161 22.19 -1.91 1.71
C LEU A 161 22.40 -1.87 3.24
N GLY A 162 21.32 -1.74 4.00
CA GLY A 162 21.36 -1.60 5.46
C GLY A 162 21.87 -0.24 5.95
N ILE A 163 21.88 0.77 5.08
CA ILE A 163 22.36 2.14 5.37
C ILE A 163 21.26 2.92 6.11
N LYS A 164 21.65 3.70 7.12
CA LYS A 164 20.75 4.66 7.80
C LYS A 164 20.78 5.97 7.03
N SER A 165 19.64 6.41 6.54
CA SER A 165 19.52 7.64 5.76
C SER A 165 18.16 8.26 6.04
N HIS A 166 18.14 9.57 6.26
CA HIS A 166 16.95 10.32 6.63
C HIS A 166 16.36 11.10 5.46
N SER A 167 17.06 11.25 4.34
CA SER A 167 16.52 12.04 3.23
C SER A 167 15.41 11.31 2.47
N HIS A 168 14.30 12.01 2.20
CA HIS A 168 13.18 11.50 1.40
C HIS A 168 13.09 12.14 0.01
N HIS A 169 13.91 13.15 -0.26
CA HIS A 169 14.01 13.81 -1.57
C HIS A 169 14.92 13.03 -2.53
N PHE A 170 14.46 12.82 -3.77
CA PHE A 170 15.15 12.02 -4.78
C PHE A 170 16.67 12.29 -4.88
N LEU A 171 17.08 13.55 -5.08
CA LEU A 171 18.49 13.89 -5.25
C LEU A 171 19.31 13.60 -3.98
N MET A 172 18.76 13.95 -2.81
CA MET A 172 19.42 13.71 -1.53
C MET A 172 19.54 12.22 -1.24
N MET A 173 18.54 11.41 -1.63
CA MET A 173 18.64 9.94 -1.54
C MET A 173 19.81 9.39 -2.35
N VAL A 174 20.04 9.92 -3.56
CA VAL A 174 21.16 9.49 -4.40
C VAL A 174 22.49 9.85 -3.74
N ILE A 175 22.65 11.10 -3.30
CA ILE A 175 23.87 11.58 -2.67
C ILE A 175 24.20 10.77 -1.42
N GLU A 176 23.24 10.59 -0.51
CA GLU A 176 23.46 9.85 0.74
C GLU A 176 23.81 8.38 0.51
N ILE A 177 23.29 7.74 -0.56
CA ILE A 177 23.67 6.36 -0.90
C ILE A 177 25.14 6.28 -1.32
N PHE A 178 25.63 7.24 -2.09
CA PHE A 178 27.03 7.28 -2.51
C PHE A 178 27.98 7.63 -1.37
N GLU A 179 27.59 8.56 -0.50
CA GLU A 179 28.39 8.96 0.66
C GLU A 179 28.53 7.83 1.69
N ASN A 180 27.43 7.10 1.95
CA ASN A 180 27.40 6.07 3.00
C ASN A 180 27.59 4.65 2.45
N ILE A 181 28.09 4.50 1.21
CA ILE A 181 28.29 3.17 0.60
C ILE A 181 29.26 2.30 1.39
N SER A 182 30.19 2.91 2.11
CA SER A 182 31.15 2.24 3.00
C SER A 182 30.51 1.67 4.28
N GLU A 183 29.35 2.17 4.70
CA GLU A 183 28.61 1.70 5.89
C GLU A 183 27.68 0.51 5.59
N THR A 184 27.75 -0.03 4.37
CA THR A 184 26.89 -1.12 3.92
C THR A 184 27.00 -2.36 4.81
N ARG A 185 25.85 -2.86 5.28
CA ARG A 185 25.79 -4.08 6.09
C ARG A 185 25.69 -5.29 5.18
N LEU A 186 26.83 -5.96 5.00
CA LEU A 186 26.95 -7.15 4.13
C LEU A 186 25.90 -8.26 4.43
N PRO A 187 25.54 -8.55 5.70
CA PRO A 187 24.46 -9.51 5.98
C PRO A 187 23.11 -9.08 5.40
N ASP A 188 22.72 -7.81 5.56
CA ASP A 188 21.44 -7.29 5.05
C ASP A 188 21.39 -7.37 3.51
N VAL A 189 22.49 -7.03 2.84
CA VAL A 189 22.64 -7.16 1.38
C VAL A 189 22.51 -8.60 0.95
N SER A 190 23.21 -9.52 1.60
CA SER A 190 23.19 -10.95 1.24
C SER A 190 21.79 -11.54 1.35
N LEU A 191 21.05 -11.18 2.42
CA LEU A 191 19.68 -11.62 2.63
C LEU A 191 18.76 -11.03 1.56
N GLY A 192 18.85 -9.73 1.32
CA GLY A 192 17.98 -9.03 0.37
C GLY A 192 18.20 -9.48 -1.07
N VAL A 193 19.45 -9.61 -1.53
CA VAL A 193 19.78 -10.16 -2.85
C VAL A 193 19.32 -11.62 -2.95
N GLY A 194 19.51 -12.42 -1.90
CA GLY A 194 19.01 -13.80 -1.83
C GLY A 194 17.48 -13.86 -1.99
N CYS A 195 16.74 -12.96 -1.33
CA CYS A 195 15.28 -12.84 -1.46
C CYS A 195 14.87 -12.47 -2.88
N ILE A 196 15.55 -11.51 -3.52
CA ILE A 196 15.28 -11.12 -4.90
C ILE A 196 15.47 -12.32 -5.84
N ILE A 197 16.60 -13.02 -5.75
CA ILE A 197 16.89 -14.21 -6.56
C ILE A 197 15.81 -15.28 -6.34
N PHE A 198 15.45 -15.55 -5.09
CA PHE A 198 14.40 -16.52 -4.74
C PHE A 198 13.05 -16.16 -5.34
N LEU A 199 12.61 -14.91 -5.20
CA LEU A 199 11.34 -14.43 -5.74
C LEU A 199 11.30 -14.50 -7.27
N PHE A 200 12.39 -14.14 -7.95
CA PHE A 200 12.51 -14.27 -9.39
C PHE A 200 12.53 -15.73 -9.84
N ALA A 201 13.24 -16.60 -9.13
CA ALA A 201 13.29 -18.04 -9.40
C ALA A 201 11.89 -18.67 -9.29
N ILE A 202 11.16 -18.41 -8.20
CA ILE A 202 9.79 -18.90 -8.03
C ILE A 202 8.87 -18.34 -9.13
N LYS A 203 8.98 -17.05 -9.45
CA LYS A 203 8.19 -16.45 -10.54
C LYS A 203 8.47 -17.10 -11.90
N ARG A 204 9.71 -17.54 -12.15
CA ARG A 204 10.07 -18.26 -13.37
C ARG A 204 9.51 -19.68 -13.36
N ILE A 205 9.67 -20.39 -12.24
CA ILE A 205 9.17 -21.76 -12.05
C ILE A 205 7.64 -21.81 -12.17
N SER A 206 6.93 -20.86 -11.58
CA SER A 206 5.46 -20.80 -11.63
C SER A 206 4.89 -20.56 -13.04
N ARG A 207 5.72 -20.10 -13.99
CA ARG A 207 5.34 -19.86 -15.40
C ARG A 207 5.65 -21.04 -16.32
N ILE A 208 6.30 -22.10 -15.82
CA ILE A 208 6.62 -23.28 -16.64
C ILE A 208 5.32 -23.99 -17.00
N GLN A 209 5.08 -24.16 -18.30
CA GLN A 209 3.86 -24.75 -18.82
C GLN A 209 4.00 -26.26 -18.88
N THR A 210 3.41 -26.96 -17.91
CA THR A 210 3.49 -28.42 -17.80
C THR A 210 2.22 -29.10 -18.30
N ARG A 211 2.35 -30.28 -18.91
CA ARG A 211 1.21 -31.09 -19.40
C ARG A 211 0.35 -31.67 -18.26
N ASN A 212 0.93 -31.89 -17.08
CA ASN A 212 0.19 -32.39 -15.91
C ASN A 212 -0.63 -31.27 -15.25
N ARG A 213 -1.95 -31.47 -15.16
CA ARG A 213 -2.91 -30.52 -14.59
C ARG A 213 -2.64 -30.21 -13.12
N ASN A 214 -2.23 -31.20 -12.33
CA ASN A 214 -2.00 -31.03 -10.89
C ASN A 214 -0.71 -30.25 -10.63
N LEU A 215 0.36 -30.56 -11.37
CA LEU A 215 1.62 -29.84 -11.28
C LEU A 215 1.45 -28.37 -11.67
N ARG A 216 0.69 -28.08 -12.74
CA ARG A 216 0.37 -26.71 -13.15
C ARG A 216 -0.36 -25.91 -12.06
N LYS A 217 -1.32 -26.53 -11.38
CA LYS A 217 -2.04 -25.90 -10.25
C LYS A 217 -1.09 -25.60 -9.07
N SER A 218 -0.21 -26.53 -8.73
CA SER A 218 0.77 -26.35 -7.66
C SER A 218 1.78 -25.24 -7.99
N LEU A 219 2.32 -25.22 -9.21
CA LEU A 219 3.23 -24.17 -9.70
C LEU A 219 2.57 -22.79 -9.68
N TRP A 220 1.30 -22.71 -10.07
CA TRP A 220 0.53 -21.48 -10.00
C TRP A 220 0.36 -21.00 -8.55
N PHE A 221 -0.02 -21.89 -7.62
CA PHE A 221 -0.15 -21.56 -6.20
C PHE A 221 1.17 -21.09 -5.59
N LEU A 222 2.28 -21.78 -5.90
CA LEU A 222 3.63 -21.40 -5.49
C LEU A 222 4.00 -20.00 -5.99
N GLY A 223 3.60 -19.66 -7.22
CA GLY A 223 3.82 -18.33 -7.80
C GLY A 223 3.07 -17.21 -7.09
N ILE A 224 1.88 -17.49 -6.57
CA ILE A 224 1.10 -16.49 -5.83
C ILE A 224 1.64 -16.34 -4.41
N SER A 225 1.87 -17.45 -3.71
CA SER A 225 2.33 -17.44 -2.31
C SER A 225 3.81 -17.10 -2.13
N LYS A 226 4.56 -16.81 -3.22
CA LYS A 226 6.01 -16.58 -3.20
C LYS A 226 6.47 -15.53 -2.19
N ASN A 227 5.70 -14.46 -2.00
CA ASN A 227 6.04 -13.38 -1.06
C ASN A 227 5.92 -13.86 0.38
N ALA A 228 4.83 -14.55 0.71
CA ALA A 228 4.61 -15.14 2.03
C ALA A 228 5.64 -16.23 2.35
N ILE A 229 5.95 -17.11 1.38
CA ILE A 229 6.98 -18.14 1.54
C ILE A 229 8.35 -17.50 1.80
N CYS A 230 8.71 -16.46 1.04
CA CYS A 230 9.98 -15.75 1.22
C CYS A 230 10.10 -15.22 2.65
N VAL A 231 9.09 -14.51 3.15
CA VAL A 231 9.07 -13.95 4.51
C VAL A 231 9.11 -15.03 5.58
N PHE A 232 8.38 -16.13 5.38
CA PHE A 232 8.39 -17.25 6.33
C PHE A 232 9.78 -17.88 6.43
N LEU A 233 10.43 -18.16 5.29
CA LEU A 233 11.76 -18.75 5.25
C LEU A 233 12.83 -17.82 5.86
N THR A 234 12.78 -16.52 5.56
CA THR A 234 13.73 -15.56 6.14
C THR A 234 13.51 -15.35 7.63
N SER A 235 12.26 -15.42 8.10
CA SER A 235 11.94 -15.35 9.53
C SER A 235 12.49 -16.58 10.27
N LEU A 236 12.31 -17.79 9.72
CA LEU A 236 12.90 -19.01 10.28
C LEU A 236 14.42 -18.96 10.32
N LEU A 237 15.05 -18.48 9.24
CA LEU A 237 16.50 -18.28 9.19
C LEU A 237 16.95 -17.27 10.25
N GLY A 238 16.19 -16.18 10.44
CA GLY A 238 16.45 -15.18 11.47
C GLY A 238 16.42 -15.76 12.89
N ILE A 239 15.40 -16.58 13.21
CA ILE A 239 15.29 -17.27 14.51
C ILE A 239 16.47 -18.22 14.72
N TYR A 240 16.75 -19.08 13.73
CA TYR A 240 17.85 -20.04 13.80
C TYR A 240 19.21 -19.36 14.04
N LEU A 241 19.49 -18.27 13.31
CA LEU A 241 20.73 -17.52 13.49
C LEU A 241 20.78 -16.75 14.82
N HIS A 242 19.64 -16.27 15.31
CA HIS A 242 19.54 -15.60 16.60
C HIS A 242 19.89 -16.56 17.74
N GLU A 243 19.33 -17.76 17.74
CA GLU A 243 19.64 -18.80 18.73
C GLU A 243 21.10 -19.27 18.65
N TRP A 244 21.65 -19.41 17.43
CA TRP A 244 23.00 -19.93 17.24
C TRP A 244 24.12 -18.91 17.54
N ARG A 245 23.90 -17.61 17.28
CA ARG A 245 24.91 -16.55 17.46
C ARG A 245 24.64 -15.60 18.64
N GLY A 246 23.52 -15.76 19.35
CA GLY A 246 23.10 -14.84 20.42
C GLY A 246 22.63 -13.47 19.89
N GLY A 247 22.31 -13.36 18.61
CA GLY A 247 21.93 -12.10 17.95
C GLY A 247 21.59 -12.31 16.48
N ALA A 248 20.62 -11.54 15.96
CA ALA A 248 20.30 -11.57 14.53
C ALA A 248 21.31 -10.70 13.77
N PRO A 249 21.98 -11.21 12.72
CA PRO A 249 22.94 -10.42 11.95
C PRO A 249 22.26 -9.34 11.08
N PHE A 250 20.93 -9.43 10.93
CA PHE A 250 20.12 -8.56 10.09
C PHE A 250 19.37 -7.51 10.90
N LYS A 251 18.95 -6.41 10.25
CA LYS A 251 18.02 -5.45 10.86
C LYS A 251 16.63 -6.07 10.99
N LEU A 252 16.13 -6.19 12.22
CA LEU A 252 14.79 -6.69 12.50
C LEU A 252 13.73 -5.60 12.32
N THR A 253 12.51 -6.01 11.99
CA THR A 253 11.35 -5.13 11.77
C THR A 253 10.84 -4.45 13.05
N GLY A 254 11.32 -4.86 14.22
CA GLY A 254 10.88 -4.36 15.52
C GLY A 254 9.66 -5.09 16.06
N GLU A 255 9.17 -4.62 17.21
CA GLU A 255 8.00 -5.17 17.88
C GLU A 255 6.70 -4.67 17.24
N VAL A 256 5.70 -5.54 17.18
CA VAL A 256 4.36 -5.21 16.69
C VAL A 256 3.43 -5.19 17.89
N VAL A 257 2.88 -4.02 18.22
CA VAL A 257 1.91 -3.91 19.32
C VAL A 257 0.64 -4.66 18.94
N GLN A 258 0.13 -5.45 19.88
CA GLN A 258 -1.08 -6.23 19.70
C GLN A 258 -2.32 -5.37 19.97
N GLY A 259 -3.40 -5.66 19.23
CA GLY A 259 -4.71 -5.04 19.44
C GLY A 259 -5.08 -4.01 18.38
N LEU A 260 -6.34 -3.58 18.46
CA LEU A 260 -6.89 -2.52 17.63
C LEU A 260 -6.67 -1.16 18.34
N PRO A 261 -6.37 -0.10 17.59
CA PRO A 261 -6.28 1.24 18.16
C PRO A 261 -7.66 1.70 18.64
N SER A 262 -7.70 2.54 19.67
CA SER A 262 -8.94 3.19 20.10
C SER A 262 -9.41 4.16 19.02
N PHE A 263 -10.68 4.04 18.63
CA PHE A 263 -11.32 5.02 17.74
C PHE A 263 -11.33 6.39 18.40
N SER A 264 -10.66 7.35 17.77
CA SER A 264 -10.54 8.73 18.22
C SER A 264 -10.47 9.65 17.01
N PHE A 265 -10.91 10.89 17.18
CA PHE A 265 -10.64 11.94 16.21
C PHE A 265 -9.14 12.29 16.22
N PRO A 266 -8.58 12.78 15.10
CA PRO A 266 -7.19 13.22 15.09
C PRO A 266 -6.98 14.27 16.17
N ASN A 267 -5.93 14.10 16.96
CA ASN A 267 -5.54 15.10 17.94
C ASN A 267 -5.22 16.41 17.21
N LEU A 268 -5.88 17.49 17.64
CA LEU A 268 -5.72 18.84 17.06
C LEU A 268 -4.60 19.63 17.73
N THR A 269 -3.84 18.97 18.60
CA THR A 269 -2.71 19.52 19.33
C THR A 269 -1.59 18.49 19.32
N ALA A 270 -0.37 18.94 19.08
CA ALA A 270 0.82 18.12 19.14
C ALA A 270 1.94 18.88 19.85
N VAL A 271 2.98 18.17 20.28
CA VAL A 271 4.20 18.79 20.80
C VAL A 271 5.27 18.64 19.73
N ILE A 272 5.75 19.75 19.18
CA ILE A 272 6.85 19.79 18.21
C ILE A 272 7.96 20.61 18.85
N ASP A 273 9.17 20.06 18.94
CA ASP A 273 10.34 20.70 19.56
C ASP A 273 10.06 21.27 20.96
N ASP A 274 9.46 20.44 21.82
CA ASP A 274 9.04 20.79 23.20
C ASP A 274 8.03 21.96 23.31
N LYS A 275 7.42 22.37 22.19
CA LYS A 275 6.38 23.41 22.17
C LYS A 275 5.03 22.82 21.79
N PRO A 276 3.96 23.08 22.57
CA PRO A 276 2.62 22.71 22.16
C PRO A 276 2.20 23.55 20.95
N VAL A 277 1.91 22.88 19.85
CA VAL A 277 1.34 23.46 18.63
C VAL A 277 -0.13 23.10 18.52
N ASN A 278 -0.93 24.08 18.13
CA ASN A 278 -2.34 23.88 17.82
C ASN A 278 -2.52 23.42 16.36
N PHE A 279 -3.75 23.09 15.97
CA PHE A 279 -4.13 22.67 14.62
C PHE A 279 -3.53 23.54 13.50
N LYS A 280 -3.57 24.88 13.65
CA LYS A 280 -2.97 25.79 12.67
C LYS A 280 -1.45 25.59 12.55
N GLY A 281 -0.75 25.45 13.67
CA GLY A 281 0.68 25.19 13.70
C GLY A 281 1.01 23.84 13.07
N MET A 282 0.21 22.81 13.35
CA MET A 282 0.36 21.49 12.70
C MET A 282 0.16 21.59 11.18
N LEU A 283 -0.86 22.32 10.71
CA LEU A 283 -1.08 22.53 9.28
C LEU A 283 0.06 23.31 8.62
N GLU A 284 0.60 24.31 9.31
CA GLU A 284 1.77 25.08 8.84
C GLU A 284 3.00 24.17 8.72
N SER A 285 3.22 23.25 9.69
CA SER A 285 4.30 22.26 9.63
C SER A 285 4.11 21.23 8.51
N LEU A 286 2.87 20.82 8.22
CA LEU A 286 2.56 19.90 7.11
C LEU A 286 2.67 20.58 5.73
N GLY A 287 2.52 21.91 5.69
CA GLY A 287 2.65 22.73 4.48
C GLY A 287 1.81 22.22 3.31
N TRP A 288 2.44 22.05 2.15
CA TRP A 288 1.77 21.59 0.93
C TRP A 288 1.35 20.12 0.96
N GLY A 289 1.80 19.33 1.93
CA GLY A 289 1.46 17.92 2.04
C GLY A 289 -0.05 17.67 2.07
N VAL A 290 -0.80 18.58 2.72
CA VAL A 290 -2.27 18.53 2.82
C VAL A 290 -2.97 18.54 1.46
N ILE A 291 -2.35 19.11 0.43
CA ILE A 291 -2.91 19.18 -0.94
C ILE A 291 -2.24 18.17 -1.86
N VAL A 292 -0.91 18.02 -1.74
CA VAL A 292 -0.13 17.15 -2.64
C VAL A 292 -0.44 15.68 -2.39
N VAL A 293 -0.51 15.24 -1.14
CA VAL A 293 -0.80 13.84 -0.79
C VAL A 293 -2.13 13.34 -1.40
N PRO A 294 -3.29 13.98 -1.15
CA PRO A 294 -4.56 13.53 -1.71
C PRO A 294 -4.59 13.63 -3.24
N PHE A 295 -3.96 14.66 -3.82
CA PHE A 295 -3.90 14.77 -5.28
C PHE A 295 -3.11 13.61 -5.90
N VAL A 296 -1.95 13.27 -5.35
CA VAL A 296 -1.14 12.14 -5.81
C VAL A 296 -1.86 10.81 -5.57
N ALA A 297 -2.60 10.67 -4.47
CA ALA A 297 -3.45 9.51 -4.20
C ALA A 297 -4.53 9.29 -5.26
N VAL A 298 -5.23 10.36 -5.65
CA VAL A 298 -6.17 10.32 -6.77
C VAL A 298 -5.46 9.94 -8.08
N LEU A 299 -4.33 10.56 -8.41
CA LEU A 299 -3.55 10.24 -9.62
C LEU A 299 -3.15 8.75 -9.67
N ALA A 300 -2.66 8.21 -8.55
CA ALA A 300 -2.24 6.82 -8.46
C ALA A 300 -3.43 5.85 -8.66
N ASN A 301 -4.56 6.11 -7.98
CA ASN A 301 -5.76 5.28 -8.13
C ASN A 301 -6.33 5.33 -9.55
N VAL A 302 -6.24 6.49 -10.21
CA VAL A 302 -6.64 6.65 -11.62
C VAL A 302 -5.74 5.86 -12.55
N ALA A 303 -4.43 5.92 -12.35
CA ALA A 303 -3.47 5.17 -13.16
C ALA A 303 -3.76 3.66 -13.07
N ILE A 304 -4.04 3.18 -11.85
CA ILE A 304 -4.46 1.79 -11.59
C ILE A 304 -5.78 1.51 -12.31
N ALA A 305 -6.82 2.32 -12.12
CA ALA A 305 -8.12 2.11 -12.75
C ALA A 305 -8.05 2.08 -14.28
N LYS A 306 -7.28 2.98 -14.91
CA LYS A 306 -7.05 2.96 -16.36
C LYS A 306 -6.34 1.68 -16.80
N SER A 307 -5.33 1.22 -16.06
CA SER A 307 -4.64 -0.03 -16.39
C SER A 307 -5.53 -1.28 -16.33
N TYR A 308 -6.52 -1.30 -15.43
CA TYR A 308 -7.52 -2.37 -15.37
C TYR A 308 -8.60 -2.21 -16.45
N GLY A 309 -9.00 -0.97 -16.76
CA GLY A 309 -10.01 -0.66 -17.77
C GLY A 309 -9.56 -0.88 -19.21
N GLU A 310 -8.27 -0.74 -19.51
CA GLU A 310 -7.70 -1.03 -20.85
C GLU A 310 -7.59 -2.53 -21.15
N VAL A 311 -7.67 -3.38 -20.12
CA VAL A 311 -7.55 -4.85 -20.23
C VAL A 311 -8.93 -5.54 -20.35
N ALA A 312 -10.03 -4.81 -20.11
CA ALA A 312 -11.41 -5.27 -20.21
C ALA A 312 -12.04 -4.95 -21.57
#